data_AF-A0A3D4WYV5-F1
#
_entry.id   AF-A0A3D4WYV5-F1
#
_cell.length_a   1.000
_cell.length_b   1.000
_cell.length_c   1.000
_cell.angle_alpha   90.00
_cell.angle_beta   90.00
_cell.angle_gamma   90.00
#
_symmetry.space_group_name_H-M   'P 1'
#
loop_
_entity.id
_entity.type
_entity.pdbx_description
1 polymer ?
#
loop_
_entity_poly.entity_id
_entity_poly.type
_entity_poly.pdbx_seq_one_letter_code
_entity_poly.pdbx_strand_id
1 'polypeptide(L)'
;MKRVLVVAAFAATLLTGAGTGLAAQPTPTPSPSSPSPAPSISLDPNTAVVCATSRTTVTEGIKSFTTEIEKAGTLATNGDLVGAEKSVKQSGTVLIDLAGKIRKDAEKAEKAELKTALEDVAKELESLGSSLTGITSLQNFDTQRLEALAQRVSELCGGG
;
A
#
# COMPACT_ATOMS: atom_id res chain seq x y z
N MET A 1 16.23 23.17 -25.75
CA MET A 1 15.35 23.85 -26.73
C MET A 1 14.01 24.07 -26.08
N LYS A 2 13.57 25.33 -25.98
CA LYS A 2 12.27 25.78 -25.43
C LYS A 2 11.16 25.53 -26.46
N ARG A 3 10.01 25.00 -26.02
CA ARG A 3 8.67 25.07 -26.66
C ARG A 3 7.65 24.67 -25.57
N VAL A 4 7.16 25.62 -24.78
CA VAL A 4 5.97 26.48 -24.99
C VAL A 4 4.64 25.73 -24.78
N LEU A 5 3.93 26.20 -23.75
CA LEU A 5 2.57 25.90 -23.26
C LEU A 5 1.46 26.12 -24.30
N VAL A 6 0.34 25.38 -24.17
CA VAL A 6 -1.02 25.90 -24.42
C VAL A 6 -2.04 25.25 -23.48
N VAL A 7 -2.80 26.10 -22.79
CA VAL A 7 -4.01 25.87 -21.98
C VAL A 7 -5.25 26.10 -22.85
N ALA A 8 -6.33 25.32 -22.69
CA ALA A 8 -7.76 25.70 -22.83
C ALA A 8 -8.63 24.42 -22.76
N ALA A 9 -9.49 24.21 -21.77
CA ALA A 9 -10.77 24.87 -21.47
C ALA A 9 -11.98 24.32 -22.28
N PHE A 10 -12.92 23.73 -21.53
CA PHE A 10 -14.37 23.60 -21.72
C PHE A 10 -14.96 23.53 -23.14
N ALA A 11 -15.67 22.43 -23.42
CA ALA A 11 -16.83 22.45 -24.31
C ALA A 11 -17.91 21.49 -23.79
N ALA A 12 -18.99 22.08 -23.28
CA ALA A 12 -20.26 21.42 -23.05
C ALA A 12 -20.93 21.12 -24.40
N THR A 13 -21.45 19.91 -24.56
CA THR A 13 -22.40 19.57 -25.63
C THR A 13 -23.64 18.93 -25.03
N LEU A 14 -24.69 19.75 -24.96
CA LEU A 14 -26.08 19.32 -24.89
C LEU A 14 -26.47 18.79 -26.27
N LEU A 15 -26.98 17.56 -26.37
CA LEU A 15 -27.83 17.16 -27.49
C LEU A 15 -29.09 16.46 -27.01
N THR A 16 -30.18 17.19 -27.23
CA THR A 16 -31.59 16.86 -27.15
C THR A 16 -31.95 15.74 -28.12
N GLY A 17 -32.58 14.66 -27.62
CA GLY A 17 -33.17 13.61 -28.44
C GLY A 17 -34.55 13.25 -27.90
N ALA A 18 -35.60 13.68 -28.60
CA ALA A 18 -36.99 13.29 -28.35
C ALA A 18 -37.28 11.96 -29.05
N GLY A 19 -37.74 10.96 -28.31
CA GLY A 19 -38.21 9.68 -28.83
C GLY A 19 -39.21 9.05 -27.88
N THR A 20 -40.50 9.15 -28.21
CA THR A 20 -41.61 8.43 -27.58
C THR A 20 -41.61 6.97 -28.04
N GLY A 21 -41.41 6.04 -27.10
CA GLY A 21 -41.50 4.60 -27.35
C GLY A 21 -41.67 3.81 -26.05
N LEU A 22 -42.88 3.31 -25.85
CA LEU A 22 -43.37 2.19 -25.02
C LEU A 22 -42.68 1.82 -23.68
N ALA A 23 -43.54 1.70 -22.68
CA ALA A 23 -43.30 1.23 -21.32
C ALA A 23 -42.49 -0.07 -21.20
N ALA A 24 -41.39 0.02 -20.45
CA ALA A 24 -40.82 -1.07 -19.67
C ALA A 24 -40.43 -0.49 -18.30
N GLN A 25 -40.88 -1.15 -17.22
CA GLN A 25 -40.63 -0.72 -15.85
C GLN A 25 -39.11 -0.62 -15.58
N PRO A 26 -38.61 0.50 -15.03
CA PRO A 26 -37.26 0.53 -14.48
C PRO A 26 -37.24 -0.29 -13.20
N THR A 27 -36.52 -1.41 -13.23
CA THR A 27 -35.93 -2.02 -12.05
C THR A 27 -35.21 -0.96 -11.22
N PRO A 28 -35.31 -0.96 -9.88
CA PRO A 28 -34.60 -0.01 -9.04
C PRO A 28 -33.09 -0.15 -9.27
N THR A 29 -32.48 0.92 -9.77
CA THR A 29 -31.03 1.10 -9.80
C THR A 29 -30.49 0.96 -8.38
N PRO A 30 -29.40 0.21 -8.15
CA PRO A 30 -28.75 0.20 -6.85
C PRO A 30 -28.32 1.63 -6.50
N SER A 31 -28.74 2.10 -5.33
CA SER A 31 -28.22 3.32 -4.73
C SER A 31 -26.68 3.30 -4.74
N PRO A 32 -26.00 4.42 -5.04
CA PRO A 32 -24.60 4.54 -4.68
C PRO A 32 -24.53 4.35 -3.17
N SER A 33 -23.95 3.22 -2.75
CA SER A 33 -23.61 3.01 -1.35
C SER A 33 -22.67 4.13 -0.98
N SER A 34 -23.18 5.04 -0.15
CA SER A 34 -22.38 6.08 0.50
C SER A 34 -21.12 5.42 1.05
N PRO A 35 -19.90 5.94 0.79
CA PRO A 35 -18.73 5.41 1.43
C PRO A 35 -18.96 5.48 2.93
N SER A 36 -19.07 4.32 3.58
CA SER A 36 -19.13 4.25 5.02
C SER A 36 -17.88 5.00 5.53
N PRO A 37 -18.02 6.02 6.39
CA PRO A 37 -16.87 6.72 6.90
C PRO A 37 -15.98 5.69 7.58
N ALA A 38 -14.77 5.49 7.04
CA ALA A 38 -13.75 4.72 7.71
C ALA A 38 -13.62 5.29 9.14
N PRO A 39 -13.55 4.45 10.18
CA PRO A 39 -13.45 4.94 11.54
C PRO A 39 -12.17 5.78 11.67
N SER A 40 -12.34 7.10 11.71
CA SER A 40 -11.25 8.03 12.01
C SER A 40 -10.87 7.82 13.46
N ILE A 41 -9.78 7.07 13.70
CA ILE A 41 -9.23 6.92 15.03
C ILE A 41 -8.87 8.31 15.53
N SER A 42 -9.52 8.76 16.61
CA SER A 42 -9.16 10.04 17.23
C SER A 42 -7.67 10.01 17.60
N LEU A 43 -6.87 10.96 17.11
CA LEU A 43 -5.44 11.05 17.44
C LEU A 43 -5.27 11.63 18.85
N ASP A 44 -5.50 10.80 19.85
CA ASP A 44 -4.93 11.04 21.18
C ASP A 44 -3.39 11.00 21.10
N PRO A 45 -2.67 11.60 22.07
CA PRO A 45 -1.22 11.69 22.03
C PRO A 45 -0.50 10.33 21.93
N ASN A 46 -1.03 9.26 22.53
CA ASN A 46 -0.47 7.91 22.39
C ASN A 46 -0.57 7.43 20.93
N THR A 47 -1.79 7.48 20.37
CA THR A 47 -2.08 7.13 18.97
C THR A 47 -1.17 7.90 18.02
N ALA A 48 -0.97 9.20 18.22
CA ALA A 48 -0.09 10.03 17.39
C ALA A 48 1.39 9.58 17.44
N VAL A 49 1.91 9.25 18.63
CA VAL A 49 3.30 8.79 18.81
C VAL A 49 3.52 7.41 18.19
N VAL A 50 2.60 6.47 18.43
CA VAL A 50 2.66 5.14 17.81
C VAL A 50 2.60 5.25 16.30
N CYS A 51 1.71 6.09 15.78
CA CYS A 51 1.58 6.33 14.35
C CYS A 51 2.82 6.95 13.70
N ALA A 52 3.42 7.95 14.35
CA ALA A 52 4.68 8.53 13.87
C ALA A 52 5.78 7.47 13.84
N THR A 53 5.91 6.67 14.90
CA THR A 53 6.90 5.59 15.01
C THR A 53 6.69 4.53 13.92
N SER A 54 5.47 4.03 13.75
CA SER A 54 5.14 3.02 12.75
C SER A 54 5.37 3.53 11.33
N ARG A 55 5.06 4.80 11.01
CA ARG A 55 5.36 5.39 9.70
C ARG A 55 6.85 5.42 9.41
N THR A 56 7.68 5.83 10.38
CA THR A 56 9.14 5.78 10.25
C THR A 56 9.61 4.34 10.05
N THR A 57 9.13 3.41 10.88
CA THR A 57 9.45 1.98 10.80
C THR A 57 9.14 1.42 9.40
N VAL A 58 7.95 1.69 8.85
CA VAL A 58 7.55 1.28 7.49
C VAL A 58 8.45 1.91 6.43
N THR A 59 8.69 3.21 6.50
CA THR A 59 9.50 3.94 5.50
C THR A 59 10.92 3.40 5.44
N GLU A 60 11.55 3.20 6.61
CA GLU A 60 12.89 2.63 6.69
C GLU A 60 12.93 1.18 6.21
N GLY A 61 11.94 0.37 6.61
CA GLY A 61 11.85 -1.02 6.20
C GLY A 61 11.67 -1.18 4.69
N ILE A 62 10.78 -0.40 4.07
CA ILE A 62 10.58 -0.39 2.60
C ILE A 62 11.86 0.06 1.89
N LYS A 63 12.54 1.10 2.39
CA LYS A 63 13.82 1.54 1.81
C LYS A 63 14.88 0.44 1.85
N SER A 64 15.01 -0.27 2.98
CA SER A 64 15.93 -1.41 3.10
C SER A 64 15.52 -2.57 2.18
N PHE A 65 14.23 -2.86 2.07
CA PHE A 65 13.70 -3.86 1.15
C PHE A 65 14.09 -3.53 -0.30
N THR A 66 13.77 -2.32 -0.77
CA THR A 66 14.09 -1.86 -2.12
C THR A 66 15.59 -1.91 -2.40
N THR A 67 16.42 -1.54 -1.43
CA THR A 67 17.89 -1.61 -1.55
C THR A 67 18.38 -3.03 -1.84
N GLU A 68 17.85 -4.05 -1.15
CA GLU A 68 18.22 -5.45 -1.43
C GLU A 68 17.66 -5.96 -2.75
N ILE A 69 16.48 -5.48 -3.20
CA ILE A 69 15.95 -5.81 -4.53
C ILE A 69 16.81 -5.20 -5.66
N GLU A 70 17.20 -3.92 -5.54
CA GLU A 70 18.10 -3.27 -6.50
C GLU A 70 19.45 -3.97 -6.60
N LYS A 71 19.98 -4.38 -5.45
CA LYS A 71 21.21 -5.17 -5.36
C LYS A 71 21.04 -6.55 -6.01
N ALA A 72 19.92 -7.23 -5.79
CA ALA A 72 19.62 -8.50 -6.47
C ALA A 72 19.59 -8.32 -7.99
N GLY A 73 18.93 -7.26 -8.49
CA GLY A 73 18.89 -6.95 -9.93
C GLY A 73 20.27 -6.63 -10.52
N THR A 74 21.10 -5.90 -9.78
CA THR A 74 22.49 -5.58 -10.18
C THR A 74 23.34 -6.85 -10.26
N LEU A 75 23.27 -7.71 -9.25
CA LEU A 75 24.00 -8.99 -9.23
C LEU A 75 23.56 -9.90 -10.36
N ALA A 76 22.25 -10.01 -10.62
CA ALA A 76 21.71 -10.80 -11.72
C ALA A 76 22.17 -10.28 -13.09
N THR A 77 22.18 -8.96 -13.30
CA THR A 77 22.66 -8.32 -14.54
C THR A 77 24.15 -8.58 -14.77
N ASN A 78 24.94 -8.70 -13.70
CA ASN A 78 26.36 -9.03 -13.75
C ASN A 78 26.66 -10.54 -13.83
N GLY A 79 25.62 -11.39 -13.90
CA GLY A 79 25.74 -12.85 -13.99
C GLY A 79 25.91 -13.58 -12.65
N ASP A 80 25.89 -12.87 -11.51
CA ASP A 80 25.95 -13.47 -10.18
C ASP A 80 24.55 -13.84 -9.67
N LEU A 81 24.04 -14.98 -10.16
CA LEU A 81 22.71 -15.48 -9.78
C LEU A 81 22.65 -15.95 -8.33
N VAL A 82 23.76 -16.44 -7.76
CA VAL A 82 23.82 -16.90 -6.37
C VAL A 82 23.75 -15.70 -5.42
N GLY A 83 24.51 -14.65 -5.72
CA GLY A 83 24.45 -13.38 -4.99
C GLY A 83 23.07 -12.73 -5.11
N ALA A 84 22.49 -12.72 -6.31
CA ALA A 84 21.15 -12.20 -6.52
C ALA A 84 20.11 -12.96 -5.67
N GLU A 85 20.14 -14.30 -5.67
CA GLU A 85 19.22 -15.12 -4.86
C GLU A 85 19.37 -14.83 -3.36
N LYS A 86 20.60 -14.67 -2.89
CA LYS A 86 20.87 -14.30 -1.50
C LYS A 86 20.25 -12.94 -1.16
N SER A 87 20.36 -11.94 -2.03
CA SER A 87 19.75 -10.63 -1.82
C SER A 87 18.21 -10.68 -1.85
N VAL A 88 17.60 -11.54 -2.67
CA VAL A 88 16.13 -11.75 -2.61
C VAL A 88 15.69 -12.38 -1.30
N LYS A 89 16.40 -13.40 -0.81
CA LYS A 89 16.10 -13.98 0.52
C LYS A 89 16.28 -12.92 1.61
N GLN A 90 17.32 -12.09 1.50
CA GLN A 90 17.58 -11.02 2.44
C GLN A 90 16.46 -9.97 2.45
N SER A 91 15.89 -9.62 1.29
CA SER A 91 14.74 -8.71 1.24
C SER A 91 13.50 -9.32 1.91
N GLY A 92 13.29 -10.63 1.79
CA GLY A 92 12.29 -11.38 2.57
C GLY A 92 12.50 -11.25 4.07
N THR A 93 13.74 -11.45 4.55
CA THR A 93 14.12 -11.24 5.96
C THR A 93 13.83 -9.80 6.41
N VAL A 94 14.12 -8.80 5.58
CA VAL A 94 13.83 -7.39 5.90
C VAL A 94 12.33 -7.15 6.13
N LEU A 95 11.45 -7.77 5.34
CA LEU A 95 9.99 -7.66 5.53
C LEU A 95 9.53 -8.37 6.81
N ILE A 96 10.11 -9.52 7.15
CA ILE A 96 9.84 -10.24 8.41
C ILE A 96 10.31 -9.42 9.61
N ASP A 97 11.50 -8.83 9.54
CA ASP A 97 12.02 -7.94 10.58
C ASP A 97 11.15 -6.69 10.74
N LEU A 98 10.68 -6.13 9.62
CA LEU A 98 9.74 -5.02 9.61
C LEU A 98 8.42 -5.41 10.29
N ALA A 99 7.85 -6.58 9.96
CA ALA A 99 6.67 -7.10 10.65
C ALA A 99 6.90 -7.20 12.17
N GLY A 100 8.06 -7.68 12.60
CA GLY A 100 8.45 -7.74 14.01
C GLY A 100 8.49 -6.36 14.68
N LYS A 101 9.00 -5.33 13.99
CA LYS A 101 9.00 -3.94 14.51
C LYS A 101 7.59 -3.37 14.60
N ILE A 102 6.75 -3.60 13.59
CA ILE A 102 5.35 -3.14 13.60
C ILE A 102 4.54 -3.80 14.73
N ARG A 103 4.76 -5.08 15.04
CA ARG A 103 4.15 -5.71 16.23
C ARG A 103 4.57 -5.03 17.53
N LYS A 104 5.86 -4.69 17.67
CA LYS A 104 6.34 -3.94 18.84
C LYS A 104 5.72 -2.56 18.95
N ASP A 105 5.39 -1.92 17.82
CA ASP A 105 4.67 -0.65 17.84
C ASP A 105 3.18 -0.86 18.19
N ALA A 106 2.56 -1.93 17.68
CA ALA A 106 1.20 -2.33 18.04
C ALA A 106 1.03 -2.59 19.54
N GLU A 107 2.04 -3.18 20.19
CA GLU A 107 2.04 -3.41 21.64
C GLU A 107 2.01 -2.12 22.46
N LYS A 108 2.48 -1.00 21.90
CA LYS A 108 2.47 0.32 22.55
C LYS A 108 1.17 1.09 22.32
N ALA A 109 0.33 0.63 21.40
CA ALA A 109 -0.95 1.24 21.10
C ALA A 109 -1.95 0.99 22.23
N GLU A 110 -2.46 2.06 22.82
CA GLU A 110 -3.52 1.98 23.85
C GLU A 110 -4.89 1.67 23.23
N LYS A 111 -5.10 2.07 21.97
CA LYS A 111 -6.34 1.79 21.24
C LYS A 111 -6.34 0.41 20.61
N ALA A 112 -7.38 -0.36 20.91
CA ALA A 112 -7.57 -1.71 20.38
C ALA A 112 -7.69 -1.72 18.85
N GLU A 113 -8.33 -0.72 18.25
CA GLU A 113 -8.45 -0.64 16.78
C GLU A 113 -7.08 -0.43 16.12
N LEU A 114 -6.26 0.49 16.66
CA LEU A 114 -4.92 0.75 16.14
C LEU A 114 -4.02 -0.48 16.30
N LYS A 115 -4.05 -1.11 17.49
CA LYS A 115 -3.30 -2.34 17.76
C LYS A 115 -3.65 -3.43 16.75
N THR A 116 -4.94 -3.72 16.57
CA THR A 116 -5.41 -4.75 15.64
C THR A 116 -4.96 -4.45 14.21
N ALA A 117 -5.09 -3.19 13.79
CA ALA A 117 -4.73 -2.79 12.43
C ALA A 117 -3.21 -2.91 12.18
N LEU A 118 -2.37 -2.54 13.14
CA LEU A 118 -0.92 -2.73 13.06
C LEU A 118 -0.52 -4.21 13.10
N GLU A 119 -1.19 -5.03 13.91
CA GLU A 119 -0.98 -6.49 13.93
C GLU A 119 -1.31 -7.13 12.58
N ASP A 120 -2.39 -6.70 11.92
CA ASP A 120 -2.76 -7.19 10.59
C ASP A 120 -1.72 -6.79 9.54
N VAL A 121 -1.27 -5.53 9.56
CA VAL A 121 -0.17 -5.08 8.68
C VAL A 121 1.08 -5.94 8.90
N ALA A 122 1.43 -6.22 10.15
CA ALA A 122 2.58 -7.08 10.44
C ALA A 122 2.40 -8.51 9.92
N LYS A 123 1.22 -9.11 10.06
CA LYS A 123 0.95 -10.45 9.48
C LYS A 123 1.10 -10.45 7.97
N GLU A 124 0.60 -9.42 7.29
CA GLU A 124 0.72 -9.33 5.84
C GLU A 124 2.18 -9.14 5.38
N LEU A 125 2.95 -8.31 6.08
CA LEU A 125 4.39 -8.14 5.84
C LEU A 125 5.17 -9.44 6.06
N GLU A 126 4.87 -10.19 7.11
CA GLU A 126 5.49 -11.50 7.36
C GLU A 126 5.14 -12.50 6.26
N SER A 127 3.89 -12.51 5.80
CA SER A 127 3.44 -13.35 4.68
C SER A 127 4.17 -13.01 3.39
N LEU A 128 4.32 -11.72 3.06
CA LEU A 128 5.08 -11.26 1.90
C LEU A 128 6.56 -11.62 2.03
N GLY A 129 7.18 -11.37 3.18
CA GLY A 129 8.57 -11.72 3.43
C GLY A 129 8.84 -13.22 3.31
N SER A 130 7.93 -14.04 3.82
CA SER A 130 8.02 -15.51 3.74
C SER A 130 7.85 -16.05 2.32
N SER A 131 7.21 -15.29 1.43
CA SER A 131 7.06 -15.68 0.01
C SER A 131 8.34 -15.49 -0.80
N LEU A 132 9.26 -14.62 -0.34
CA LEU A 132 10.53 -14.29 -0.99
C LEU A 132 11.62 -15.33 -0.68
N THR A 133 11.43 -16.53 -1.22
CA THR A 133 12.36 -17.66 -1.00
C THR A 133 13.44 -17.78 -2.07
N GLY A 134 13.36 -17.01 -3.16
CA GLY A 134 14.39 -16.97 -4.21
C GLY A 134 14.03 -16.04 -5.37
N ILE A 135 14.88 -15.98 -6.39
CA ILE A 135 14.71 -15.11 -7.57
C ILE A 135 13.38 -15.35 -8.29
N THR A 136 12.92 -16.60 -8.37
CA THR A 136 11.63 -16.92 -9.01
C THR A 136 10.45 -16.36 -8.24
N SER A 137 10.55 -16.21 -6.92
CA SER A 137 9.51 -15.58 -6.10
C SER A 137 9.29 -14.11 -6.44
N LEU A 138 10.33 -13.39 -6.89
CA LEU A 138 10.19 -11.99 -7.27
C LEU A 138 9.23 -11.79 -8.44
N GLN A 139 9.14 -12.73 -9.37
CA GLN A 139 8.24 -12.64 -10.51
C GLN A 139 6.76 -12.67 -10.09
N ASN A 140 6.47 -13.32 -8.96
CA ASN A 140 5.14 -13.42 -8.38
C ASN A 140 5.00 -12.57 -7.11
N PHE A 141 5.98 -11.71 -6.81
CA PHE A 141 5.93 -10.90 -5.62
C PHE A 141 4.92 -9.77 -5.80
N ASP A 142 3.99 -9.67 -4.85
CA ASP A 142 2.89 -8.73 -4.91
C ASP A 142 3.31 -7.34 -4.39
N THR A 143 3.95 -6.56 -5.27
CA THR A 143 4.37 -5.19 -4.97
C THR A 143 3.19 -4.26 -4.72
N GLN A 144 2.04 -4.50 -5.37
CA GLN A 144 0.82 -3.74 -5.17
C GLN A 144 0.29 -3.94 -3.75
N ARG A 145 0.34 -5.16 -3.24
CA ARG A 145 -0.02 -5.45 -1.85
C ARG A 145 0.93 -4.80 -0.86
N LEU A 146 2.24 -4.80 -1.12
CA LEU A 146 3.21 -4.09 -0.26
C LEU A 146 2.92 -2.58 -0.21
N GLU A 147 2.60 -1.96 -1.34
CA GLU A 147 2.27 -0.53 -1.41
C GLU A 147 0.94 -0.21 -0.72
N ALA A 148 -0.08 -1.06 -0.92
CA ALA A 148 -1.36 -0.96 -0.24
C ALA A 148 -1.20 -1.04 1.29
N LEU A 149 -0.29 -1.87 1.80
CA LEU A 149 0.03 -1.94 3.23
C LEU A 149 0.65 -0.65 3.76
N ALA A 150 1.60 -0.06 3.02
CA ALA A 150 2.22 1.21 3.39
C ALA A 150 1.18 2.35 3.42
N GLN A 151 0.28 2.36 2.45
CA GLN A 151 -0.81 3.33 2.38
C GLN A 151 -1.82 3.11 3.51
N ARG A 152 -2.18 1.87 3.82
CA ARG A 152 -3.06 1.54 4.95
C ARG A 152 -2.50 2.05 6.28
N VAL A 153 -1.20 1.89 6.55
CA VAL A 153 -0.55 2.47 7.74
C VAL A 153 -0.65 3.98 7.74
N SER A 154 -0.50 4.62 6.58
CA SER A 154 -0.64 6.06 6.45
C SER A 154 -2.06 6.53 6.77
N GLU A 155 -3.08 5.87 6.21
CA GLU A 155 -4.50 6.16 6.41
C GLU A 155 -4.94 5.94 7.87
N LEU A 156 -4.56 4.82 8.48
CA LEU A 156 -4.81 4.50 9.89
C LEU A 156 -4.27 5.58 10.83
N CYS A 157 -3.19 6.22 10.42
CA CYS A 157 -2.49 7.24 11.18
C CYS A 157 -2.88 8.67 10.82
N GLY A 158 -4.05 8.86 10.20
CA GLY A 158 -4.59 10.18 9.85
C GLY A 158 -3.82 10.83 8.71
N GLY A 159 -3.45 10.05 7.69
CA GLY A 159 -2.83 10.56 6.47
C GLY A 159 -3.83 11.30 5.61
N GLY A 160 -4.09 12.56 5.97
CA GLY A 160 -4.83 13.56 5.19
C GLY A 160 -4.24 14.94 5.42
#